data_AF-A0A0Q4KWD0-F1
#
_entry.id   AF-A0A0Q4KWD0-F1
#
_cell.length_a   1.000
_cell.length_b   1.000
_cell.length_c   1.000
_cell.angle_alpha   90.00
_cell.angle_beta   90.00
_cell.angle_gamma   90.00
#
_symmetry.space_group_name_H-M   'P 1'
#
loop_
_entity.id
_entity.type
_entity.pdbx_description
1 polymer ?
#
loop_
_entity_poly.entity_id
_entity_poly.type
_entity_poly.pdbx_seq_one_letter_code
_entity_poly.pdbx_strand_id
1 'polypeptide(L)'
;MVVATPVFAQAPARPPCREVGDVASVTGQPAFIRIDPDRATELAQIGLDRAEIFARMRDTSIPETMGCWAMPVGNFDSQLISVGMSQWNYGTGSLQPLLVAWRESFHSRRRFKRAVKAIGPTYGRLLFSKDCLKVPVGDRCRNGILAAHENGRINATLAAELTALFESDAMLQVQTDTYVALLGDVRGEVMRLFPAMPITARKVRWAIDTRVQQKSFPKDEDVARVRAKLSGMGEDERRARLHAMLDWYRGLAQSADQDGVSQDWAWNVTRWGCLIDTGQIDPEQLDLLHLTFLRSRTATGNSGRWQALTFSRRAKIVLGAGSVSGVRDGECVRGAPAQAGADSPERRPS
;
A
#
# COMPACT_ATOMS: atom_id res chain seq x y z
N MET A 1 24.73 36.27 8.71
CA MET A 1 24.76 34.82 8.41
C MET A 1 23.63 34.53 7.44
N VAL A 2 23.95 34.19 6.19
CA VAL A 2 22.97 33.78 5.19
C VAL A 2 22.70 32.29 5.44
N VAL A 3 21.50 31.97 5.90
CA VAL A 3 21.05 30.58 6.05
C VAL A 3 20.83 30.04 4.64
N ALA A 4 21.72 29.17 4.19
CA ALA A 4 21.57 28.47 2.92
C ALA A 4 20.26 27.66 2.96
N THR A 5 19.37 27.93 2.01
CA THR A 5 18.16 27.14 1.79
C THR A 5 18.59 25.72 1.42
N PRO A 6 18.11 24.67 2.11
CA PRO A 6 18.45 23.31 1.73
C PRO A 6 17.92 23.07 0.31
N VAL A 7 18.84 22.79 -0.62
CA VAL A 7 18.51 22.29 -1.94
C VAL A 7 17.96 20.88 -1.73
N PHE A 8 16.63 20.75 -1.77
CA PHE A 8 16.01 19.43 -1.80
C PHE A 8 16.51 18.72 -3.07
N ALA A 9 17.19 17.59 -2.92
CA ALA A 9 17.55 16.74 -4.03
C ALA A 9 16.26 16.44 -4.82
N GLN A 10 16.23 16.79 -6.10
CA GLN A 10 15.12 16.43 -6.98
C GLN A 10 14.92 14.91 -6.87
N ALA A 11 13.67 14.50 -6.65
CA ALA A 11 13.32 13.08 -6.67
C ALA A 11 13.84 12.48 -8.00
N PRO A 12 14.49 11.32 -7.98
CA PRO A 12 15.04 10.72 -9.20
C PRO A 12 13.94 10.61 -10.25
N ALA A 13 14.27 10.96 -11.49
CA ALA A 13 13.32 10.89 -12.60
C ALA A 13 12.80 9.44 -12.72
N ARG A 14 11.48 9.29 -12.74
CA ARG A 14 10.82 7.99 -12.81
C ARG A 14 11.21 7.30 -14.14
N PRO A 15 11.72 6.05 -14.12
CA PRO A 15 11.99 5.32 -15.35
C PRO A 15 10.68 5.09 -16.13
N PRO A 16 10.73 5.08 -17.48
CA PRO A 16 9.55 4.77 -18.27
C PRO A 16 9.04 3.37 -17.93
N CYS A 17 7.76 3.26 -17.60
CA CYS A 17 7.11 2.01 -17.24
C CYS A 17 5.64 2.03 -17.65
N ARG A 18 5.01 0.86 -17.72
CA ARG A 18 3.55 0.77 -17.83
C ARG A 18 2.95 1.15 -16.48
N GLU A 19 2.19 2.24 -16.44
CA GLU A 19 1.58 2.72 -15.19
C GLU A 19 0.43 1.82 -14.73
N VAL A 20 0.30 1.68 -13.41
CA VAL A 20 -0.85 1.03 -12.79
C VAL A 20 -2.12 1.87 -13.04
N GLY A 21 -3.13 1.20 -13.60
CA GLY A 21 -4.41 1.80 -13.95
C GLY A 21 -5.23 0.91 -14.89
N ASP A 22 -6.40 1.42 -15.31
CA ASP A 22 -7.27 0.79 -16.30
C ASP A 22 -6.71 1.00 -17.72
N VAL A 23 -5.53 0.44 -17.96
CA VAL A 23 -4.74 0.66 -19.18
C VAL A 23 -5.25 -0.19 -20.34
N ALA A 24 -5.03 0.29 -21.57
CA ALA A 24 -5.27 -0.52 -22.76
C ALA A 24 -4.30 -1.71 -22.82
N SER A 25 -4.72 -2.79 -23.49
CA SER A 25 -3.89 -3.97 -23.73
C SER A 25 -2.68 -3.65 -24.61
N VAL A 26 -1.73 -4.58 -24.75
CA VAL A 26 -0.61 -4.40 -25.71
C VAL A 26 -1.10 -4.31 -27.16
N THR A 27 -2.32 -4.77 -27.44
CA THR A 27 -2.99 -4.67 -28.75
C THR A 27 -3.93 -3.47 -28.85
N GLY A 28 -3.92 -2.55 -27.87
CA GLY A 28 -4.74 -1.34 -27.87
C GLY A 28 -6.19 -1.53 -27.45
N GLN A 29 -6.58 -2.71 -26.92
CA GLN A 29 -7.94 -2.92 -26.42
C GLN A 29 -8.16 -2.15 -25.12
N PRO A 30 -9.09 -1.18 -25.06
CA PRO A 30 -9.40 -0.48 -23.82
C PRO A 30 -10.08 -1.41 -22.82
N ALA A 31 -9.89 -1.16 -21.52
CA ALA A 31 -10.53 -1.89 -20.43
C ALA A 31 -10.43 -3.43 -20.54
N PHE A 32 -9.30 -3.93 -21.06
CA PHE A 32 -9.11 -5.38 -21.27
C PHE A 32 -9.04 -6.17 -19.96
N ILE A 33 -8.60 -5.52 -18.87
CA ILE A 33 -8.53 -6.11 -17.54
C ILE A 33 -9.95 -6.33 -17.03
N ARG A 34 -10.30 -7.59 -16.79
CA ARG A 34 -11.64 -7.98 -16.32
C ARG A 34 -11.66 -7.95 -14.81
N ILE A 35 -12.77 -7.51 -14.24
CA ILE A 35 -13.07 -7.68 -12.82
C ILE A 35 -14.30 -8.58 -12.78
N ASP A 36 -14.22 -9.64 -11.98
CA ASP A 36 -15.35 -10.53 -11.78
C ASP A 36 -16.61 -9.73 -11.37
N PRO A 37 -17.76 -9.90 -12.07
CA PRO A 37 -18.94 -9.06 -11.83
C PRO A 37 -19.50 -9.15 -10.40
N ASP A 38 -19.42 -10.33 -9.78
CA ASP A 38 -19.89 -10.53 -8.41
C ASP A 38 -18.95 -9.81 -7.45
N ARG A 39 -17.63 -9.92 -7.64
CA ARG A 39 -16.65 -9.13 -6.88
C ARG A 39 -16.82 -7.63 -7.07
N ALA A 40 -17.08 -7.17 -8.29
CA ALA A 40 -17.33 -5.75 -8.55
C ALA A 40 -18.57 -5.25 -7.78
N THR A 41 -19.64 -6.05 -7.77
CA THR A 41 -20.86 -5.75 -7.02
C THR A 41 -20.62 -5.72 -5.51
N GLU A 42 -19.88 -6.68 -4.98
CA GLU A 42 -19.50 -6.71 -3.57
C GLU A 42 -18.68 -5.47 -3.18
N LEU A 43 -17.64 -5.13 -3.96
CA LEU A 43 -16.75 -4.01 -3.69
C LEU A 43 -17.45 -2.65 -3.83
N ALA A 44 -18.43 -2.52 -4.73
CA ALA A 44 -19.24 -1.31 -4.84
C ALA A 44 -19.99 -0.97 -3.53
N GLN A 45 -20.30 -1.96 -2.68
CA GLN A 45 -20.95 -1.73 -1.37
C GLN A 45 -20.07 -0.94 -0.39
N ILE A 46 -18.76 -0.91 -0.61
CA ILE A 46 -17.82 -0.06 0.14
C ILE A 46 -17.31 1.11 -0.70
N GLY A 47 -18.02 1.49 -1.76
CA GLY A 47 -17.65 2.61 -2.63
C GLY A 47 -16.45 2.34 -3.53
N LEU A 48 -16.11 1.07 -3.79
CA LEU A 48 -15.04 0.70 -4.71
C LEU A 48 -15.63 0.21 -6.03
N ASP A 49 -15.94 1.16 -6.92
CA ASP A 49 -16.23 0.85 -8.32
C ASP A 49 -14.92 0.57 -9.10
N ARG A 50 -15.03 0.28 -10.40
CA ARG A 50 -13.87 0.00 -11.25
C ARG A 50 -12.82 1.12 -11.20
N ALA A 51 -13.25 2.38 -11.27
CA ALA A 51 -12.34 3.52 -11.28
C ALA A 51 -11.62 3.64 -9.94
N GLU A 52 -12.34 3.51 -8.83
CA GLU A 52 -11.78 3.54 -7.49
C GLU A 52 -10.88 2.34 -7.20
N ILE A 53 -11.18 1.13 -7.71
CA ILE A 53 -10.29 -0.03 -7.61
C ILE A 53 -8.92 0.29 -8.23
N PHE A 54 -8.89 0.79 -9.48
CA PHE A 54 -7.63 1.13 -10.12
C PHE A 54 -6.93 2.34 -9.48
N ALA A 55 -7.69 3.32 -8.98
CA ALA A 55 -7.10 4.42 -8.21
C ALA A 55 -6.40 3.90 -6.94
N ARG A 56 -7.04 2.98 -6.20
CA ARG A 56 -6.44 2.36 -5.01
C ARG A 56 -5.25 1.45 -5.33
N MET A 57 -5.29 0.73 -6.44
CA MET A 57 -4.13 -0.01 -6.93
C MET A 57 -2.96 0.92 -7.21
N ARG A 58 -3.21 2.03 -7.89
CA ARG A 58 -2.19 3.05 -8.17
C ARG A 58 -1.62 3.62 -6.87
N ASP A 59 -2.48 4.06 -5.95
CA ASP A 59 -2.05 4.62 -4.65
C ASP A 59 -1.18 3.63 -3.87
N THR A 60 -1.57 2.34 -3.85
CA THR A 60 -0.80 1.28 -3.20
C THR A 60 0.55 1.06 -3.86
N SER A 61 0.62 1.18 -5.19
CA SER A 61 1.84 0.95 -5.96
C SER A 61 2.83 2.11 -5.93
N ILE A 62 2.42 3.33 -5.60
CA ILE A 62 3.32 4.50 -5.53
C ILE A 62 4.52 4.28 -4.59
N PRO A 63 4.34 3.90 -3.30
CA PRO A 63 5.47 3.68 -2.41
C PRO A 63 6.33 2.46 -2.81
N GLU A 64 5.76 1.48 -3.52
CA GLU A 64 6.43 0.22 -3.84
C GLU A 64 7.17 0.25 -5.19
N THR A 65 6.60 0.94 -6.17
CA THR A 65 7.02 0.88 -7.58
C THR A 65 6.95 2.24 -8.30
N MET A 66 6.76 3.34 -7.56
CA MET A 66 6.46 4.65 -8.13
C MET A 66 5.22 4.65 -9.04
N GLY A 67 4.30 3.70 -8.89
CA GLY A 67 3.11 3.59 -9.73
C GLY A 67 3.23 2.66 -10.94
N CYS A 68 4.26 1.81 -11.00
CA CYS A 68 4.56 0.94 -12.15
C CYS A 68 4.09 -0.50 -11.93
N TRP A 69 3.77 -1.20 -13.02
CA TRP A 69 3.35 -2.60 -12.91
C TRP A 69 4.46 -3.61 -12.58
N ALA A 70 5.74 -3.29 -12.78
CA ALA A 70 6.82 -4.28 -12.70
C ALA A 70 8.00 -3.90 -11.80
N MET A 71 8.58 -2.71 -11.97
CA MET A 71 9.78 -2.19 -11.27
C MET A 71 10.61 -3.24 -10.49
N PRO A 72 11.31 -4.17 -11.18
CA PRO A 72 12.03 -5.25 -10.52
C PRO A 72 13.25 -4.73 -9.77
N VAL A 73 13.45 -5.23 -8.56
CA VAL A 73 14.58 -4.91 -7.69
C VAL A 73 15.26 -6.20 -7.21
N GLY A 74 16.56 -6.09 -6.91
CA GLY A 74 17.38 -7.21 -6.46
C GLY A 74 17.32 -7.45 -4.95
N ASN A 75 18.32 -8.16 -4.45
CA ASN A 75 18.37 -8.71 -3.11
C ASN A 75 18.81 -7.72 -2.01
N PHE A 76 18.08 -6.63 -1.80
CA PHE A 76 18.45 -5.59 -0.81
C PHE A 76 18.22 -6.01 0.65
N ASP A 77 17.26 -6.90 0.91
CA ASP A 77 16.83 -7.31 2.24
C ASP A 77 16.66 -8.83 2.36
N SER A 78 17.47 -9.58 1.62
CA SER A 78 17.42 -11.06 1.54
C SER A 78 16.16 -11.63 0.87
N GLN A 79 15.40 -10.81 0.13
CA GLN A 79 14.20 -11.22 -0.61
C GLN A 79 14.45 -11.87 -1.99
N LEU A 80 15.70 -11.93 -2.44
CA LEU A 80 16.19 -12.37 -3.76
C LEU A 80 15.75 -11.48 -4.93
N ILE A 81 14.44 -11.41 -5.19
CA ILE A 81 13.83 -10.55 -6.21
C ILE A 81 12.55 -10.01 -5.61
N SER A 82 12.30 -8.73 -5.80
CA SER A 82 10.99 -8.11 -5.58
C SER A 82 10.55 -7.45 -6.89
N VAL A 83 9.30 -7.65 -7.28
CA VAL A 83 8.76 -7.24 -8.59
C VAL A 83 7.25 -7.11 -8.51
N GLY A 84 6.69 -6.34 -9.44
CA GLY A 84 5.25 -6.14 -9.56
C GLY A 84 4.77 -4.93 -8.77
N MET A 85 3.56 -4.45 -9.05
CA MET A 85 3.00 -3.24 -8.43
C MET A 85 3.03 -3.20 -6.89
N SER A 86 3.13 -4.36 -6.22
CA SER A 86 3.21 -4.48 -4.76
C SER A 86 4.53 -5.12 -4.27
N GLN A 87 5.58 -5.15 -5.11
CA GLN A 87 6.90 -5.70 -4.76
C GLN A 87 6.85 -7.13 -4.19
N TRP A 88 6.06 -8.00 -4.82
CA TRP A 88 6.02 -9.41 -4.47
C TRP A 88 7.38 -10.05 -4.65
N ASN A 89 7.76 -10.91 -3.71
CA ASN A 89 9.12 -11.40 -3.63
C ASN A 89 9.24 -12.88 -3.28
N TYR A 90 10.37 -13.46 -3.65
CA TYR A 90 10.67 -14.87 -3.39
C TYR A 90 10.93 -15.16 -1.91
N GLY A 91 11.59 -14.23 -1.20
CA GLY A 91 12.00 -14.43 0.20
C GLY A 91 10.84 -14.67 1.15
N THR A 92 9.73 -13.94 0.97
CA THR A 92 8.50 -14.09 1.76
C THR A 92 7.53 -15.12 1.17
N GLY A 93 7.80 -15.63 -0.04
CA GLY A 93 6.90 -16.54 -0.74
C GLY A 93 5.74 -15.87 -1.47
N SER A 94 5.73 -14.53 -1.57
CA SER A 94 4.61 -13.77 -2.11
C SER A 94 4.59 -13.69 -3.64
N LEU A 95 5.73 -13.92 -4.31
CA LEU A 95 5.83 -13.92 -5.77
C LEU A 95 5.32 -15.23 -6.42
N GLN A 96 5.52 -16.36 -5.75
CA GLN A 96 5.23 -17.68 -6.27
C GLN A 96 3.76 -17.86 -6.68
N PRO A 97 2.75 -17.42 -5.89
CA PRO A 97 1.35 -17.49 -6.28
C PRO A 97 1.04 -16.75 -7.59
N LEU A 98 1.65 -15.59 -7.83
CA LEU A 98 1.44 -14.83 -9.07
C LEU A 98 2.01 -15.58 -10.28
N LEU A 99 3.20 -16.16 -10.15
CA LEU A 99 3.81 -16.96 -11.21
C LEU A 99 2.98 -18.22 -11.50
N VAL A 100 2.44 -18.88 -10.46
CA VAL A 100 1.55 -20.03 -10.61
C VAL A 100 0.26 -19.64 -11.35
N ALA A 101 -0.39 -18.55 -10.93
CA ALA A 101 -1.61 -18.05 -11.57
C ALA A 101 -1.37 -17.63 -13.02
N TRP A 102 -0.28 -16.94 -13.30
CA TRP A 102 0.10 -16.56 -14.67
C TRP A 102 0.31 -17.79 -15.56
N ARG A 103 1.01 -18.81 -15.07
CA ARG A 103 1.18 -20.08 -15.79
C ARG A 103 -0.17 -20.74 -16.10
N GLU A 104 -1.08 -20.72 -15.14
CA GLU A 104 -2.39 -21.39 -15.22
C GLU A 104 -3.38 -20.67 -16.14
N SER A 105 -3.27 -19.34 -16.26
CA SER A 105 -4.09 -18.51 -17.15
C SER A 105 -4.05 -18.93 -18.64
N PHE A 106 -3.00 -19.63 -19.07
CA PHE A 106 -2.88 -20.09 -20.46
C PHE A 106 -3.75 -21.32 -20.78
N HIS A 107 -4.26 -22.02 -19.76
CA HIS A 107 -5.05 -23.26 -19.87
C HIS A 107 -4.43 -24.31 -20.82
N SER A 108 -3.11 -24.25 -21.03
CA SER A 108 -2.38 -25.11 -21.96
C SER A 108 -0.88 -25.00 -21.73
N ARG A 109 -0.25 -26.13 -21.44
CA ARG A 109 1.20 -26.22 -21.25
C ARG A 109 1.98 -25.75 -22.48
N ARG A 110 1.47 -26.00 -23.69
CA ARG A 110 2.12 -25.57 -24.94
C ARG A 110 2.08 -24.04 -25.09
N ARG A 111 0.93 -23.41 -24.82
CA ARG A 111 0.78 -21.95 -24.87
C ARG A 111 1.68 -21.27 -23.85
N PHE A 112 1.65 -21.75 -22.60
CA PHE A 112 2.53 -21.28 -21.53
C PHE A 112 4.02 -21.35 -21.93
N LYS A 113 4.51 -22.52 -22.40
CA LYS A 113 5.92 -22.66 -22.82
C LYS A 113 6.32 -21.67 -23.91
N ARG A 114 5.43 -21.38 -24.87
CA ARG A 114 5.69 -20.39 -25.92
C ARG A 114 5.73 -18.98 -25.35
N ALA A 115 4.81 -18.62 -24.46
CA ALA A 115 4.79 -17.33 -23.79
C ALA A 115 6.05 -17.10 -22.97
N VAL A 116 6.47 -18.09 -22.17
CA VAL A 116 7.73 -18.02 -21.40
C VAL A 116 8.93 -17.84 -22.33
N LYS A 117 9.02 -18.59 -23.43
CA LYS A 117 10.13 -18.46 -24.38
C LYS A 117 10.18 -17.07 -25.04
N ALA A 118 9.02 -16.45 -25.27
CA ALA A 118 8.94 -15.13 -25.90
C ALA A 118 9.30 -14.00 -24.92
N ILE A 119 8.81 -14.07 -23.68
CA ILE A 119 8.97 -13.01 -22.67
C ILE A 119 10.29 -13.15 -21.88
N GLY A 120 10.72 -14.38 -21.61
CA GLY A 120 11.87 -14.69 -20.78
C GLY A 120 12.77 -15.77 -21.39
N PRO A 121 13.45 -15.49 -22.52
CA PRO A 121 14.26 -16.48 -23.24
C PRO A 121 15.44 -17.03 -22.41
N THR A 122 15.97 -16.25 -21.47
CA THR A 122 17.14 -16.60 -20.64
C THR A 122 16.70 -17.19 -19.30
N TYR A 123 15.94 -16.42 -18.52
CA TYR A 123 15.61 -16.73 -17.13
C TYR A 123 14.19 -17.28 -16.94
N GLY A 124 13.31 -17.19 -17.94
CA GLY A 124 11.94 -17.69 -17.82
C GLY A 124 11.86 -19.16 -17.39
N ARG A 125 12.74 -20.03 -17.89
CA ARG A 125 12.78 -21.44 -17.45
C ARG A 125 13.16 -21.59 -15.97
N LEU A 126 14.03 -20.72 -15.46
CA LEU A 126 14.43 -20.70 -14.06
C LEU A 126 13.28 -20.19 -13.19
N LEU A 127 12.69 -19.04 -13.53
CA LEU A 127 11.60 -18.39 -12.79
C LEU A 127 10.39 -19.32 -12.58
N PHE A 128 10.05 -20.13 -13.58
CA PHE A 128 8.96 -21.11 -13.52
C PHE A 128 9.41 -22.54 -13.20
N SER A 129 10.65 -22.71 -12.72
CA SER A 129 11.15 -24.02 -12.28
C SER A 129 10.44 -24.49 -11.01
N LYS A 130 10.42 -25.81 -10.78
CA LYS A 130 9.86 -26.38 -9.55
C LYS A 130 10.50 -25.78 -8.29
N ASP A 131 11.77 -25.41 -8.33
CA ASP A 131 12.47 -24.87 -7.16
C ASP A 131 12.16 -23.40 -6.91
N CYS A 132 11.90 -22.59 -7.95
CA CYS A 132 11.48 -21.20 -7.77
C CYS A 132 10.01 -21.07 -7.37
N LEU A 133 9.16 -22.03 -7.72
CA LEU A 133 7.74 -22.02 -7.32
C LEU A 133 7.50 -22.60 -5.91
N LYS A 134 8.53 -23.06 -5.19
CA LYS A 134 8.43 -23.50 -3.78
C LYS A 134 8.48 -22.31 -2.82
N VAL A 135 7.89 -22.51 -1.63
CA VAL A 135 8.02 -21.61 -0.48
C VAL A 135 8.52 -22.43 0.72
N PRO A 136 9.75 -22.17 1.22
CA PRO A 136 10.77 -21.29 0.65
C PRO A 136 11.32 -21.81 -0.68
N VAL A 137 11.99 -20.95 -1.45
CA VAL A 137 12.61 -21.36 -2.73
C VAL A 137 13.72 -22.39 -2.51
N GLY A 138 13.88 -23.33 -3.44
CA GLY A 138 14.95 -24.33 -3.39
C GLY A 138 16.33 -23.76 -3.79
N ASP A 139 17.40 -24.41 -3.35
CA ASP A 139 18.79 -23.94 -3.54
C ASP A 139 19.17 -23.70 -5.00
N ARG A 140 18.69 -24.54 -5.93
CA ARG A 140 18.94 -24.34 -7.36
C ARG A 140 18.32 -23.04 -7.87
N CYS A 141 17.14 -22.67 -7.39
CA CYS A 141 16.54 -21.38 -7.71
C CYS A 141 17.37 -20.24 -7.13
N ARG A 142 17.63 -20.29 -5.82
CA ARG A 142 18.42 -19.30 -5.10
C ARG A 142 19.76 -19.02 -5.80
N ASN A 143 20.52 -20.06 -6.08
CA ASN A 143 21.83 -19.94 -6.71
C ASN A 143 21.73 -19.40 -8.15
N GLY A 144 20.72 -19.83 -8.91
CA GLY A 144 20.49 -19.31 -10.26
C GLY A 144 20.13 -17.82 -10.29
N ILE A 145 19.30 -17.37 -9.34
CA ILE A 145 18.94 -15.95 -9.21
C ILE A 145 20.14 -15.13 -8.72
N LEU A 146 20.89 -15.61 -7.73
CA LEU A 146 22.09 -14.92 -7.23
C LEU A 146 23.20 -14.84 -8.28
N ALA A 147 23.33 -15.86 -9.14
CA ALA A 147 24.25 -15.80 -10.29
C ALA A 147 23.84 -14.77 -11.34
N ALA A 148 22.58 -14.32 -11.33
CA ALA A 148 22.08 -13.23 -12.16
C ALA A 148 22.18 -11.86 -11.46
N HIS A 149 22.88 -11.75 -10.34
CA HIS A 149 23.15 -10.47 -9.67
C HIS A 149 24.52 -9.90 -10.05
N GLU A 150 24.58 -8.59 -10.20
CA GLU A 150 25.77 -7.78 -10.43
C GLU A 150 25.74 -6.59 -9.45
N ASN A 151 26.78 -6.46 -8.61
CA ASN A 151 26.88 -5.37 -7.62
C ASN A 151 25.64 -5.25 -6.71
N GLY A 152 25.07 -6.38 -6.27
CA GLY A 152 23.89 -6.42 -5.38
C GLY A 152 22.55 -6.12 -6.08
N ARG A 153 22.55 -5.89 -7.39
CA ARG A 153 21.33 -5.71 -8.21
C ARG A 153 21.16 -6.90 -9.15
N ILE A 154 19.94 -7.18 -9.59
CA ILE A 154 19.75 -8.10 -10.72
C ILE A 154 20.38 -7.50 -11.98
N ASN A 155 20.93 -8.36 -12.85
CA ASN A 155 21.50 -7.93 -14.12
C ASN A 155 20.40 -7.43 -15.08
N ALA A 156 20.83 -6.70 -16.11
CA ALA A 156 19.92 -6.05 -17.05
C ALA A 156 18.99 -7.04 -17.78
N THR A 157 19.48 -8.24 -18.09
CA THR A 157 18.70 -9.28 -18.79
C THR A 157 17.54 -9.77 -17.91
N LEU A 158 17.81 -10.13 -16.66
CA LEU A 158 16.78 -10.57 -15.72
C LEU A 158 15.78 -9.45 -15.43
N ALA A 159 16.25 -8.21 -15.26
CA ALA A 159 15.38 -7.05 -15.08
C ALA A 159 14.44 -6.84 -16.26
N ALA A 160 14.94 -6.94 -17.50
CA ALA A 160 14.13 -6.79 -18.71
C ALA A 160 13.09 -7.91 -18.85
N GLU A 161 13.45 -9.17 -18.60
CA GLU A 161 12.52 -10.30 -18.67
C GLU A 161 11.43 -10.24 -17.59
N LEU A 162 11.79 -9.84 -16.36
CA LEU A 162 10.83 -9.60 -15.28
C LEU A 162 9.88 -8.45 -15.63
N THR A 163 10.41 -7.35 -16.20
CA THR A 163 9.59 -6.23 -16.67
C THR A 163 8.60 -6.69 -17.74
N ALA A 164 9.07 -7.38 -18.78
CA ALA A 164 8.22 -7.90 -19.84
C ALA A 164 7.15 -8.88 -19.32
N LEU A 165 7.48 -9.71 -18.32
CA LEU A 165 6.54 -10.60 -17.67
C LEU A 165 5.47 -9.82 -16.91
N PHE A 166 5.88 -8.89 -16.04
CA PHE A 166 4.99 -8.15 -15.17
C PHE A 166 4.20 -7.04 -15.86
N GLU A 167 4.60 -6.63 -17.05
CA GLU A 167 3.84 -5.72 -17.91
C GLU A 167 3.06 -6.47 -19.00
N SER A 168 3.11 -7.81 -19.06
CA SER A 168 2.28 -8.59 -19.98
C SER A 168 0.81 -8.53 -19.58
N ASP A 169 -0.10 -8.49 -20.56
CA ASP A 169 -1.55 -8.40 -20.30
C ASP A 169 -2.07 -9.52 -19.39
N ALA A 170 -1.57 -10.75 -19.55
CA ALA A 170 -1.92 -11.86 -18.68
C ALA A 170 -1.46 -11.65 -17.24
N MET A 171 -0.29 -11.03 -17.01
CA MET A 171 0.17 -10.72 -15.65
C MET A 171 -0.52 -9.50 -15.07
N LEU A 172 -0.94 -8.53 -15.89
CA LEU A 172 -1.77 -7.43 -15.41
C LEU A 172 -3.12 -7.94 -14.88
N GLN A 173 -3.73 -8.90 -15.58
CA GLN A 173 -4.93 -9.58 -15.11
C GLN A 173 -4.67 -10.28 -13.75
N VAL A 174 -3.60 -11.07 -13.64
CA VAL A 174 -3.25 -11.78 -12.38
C VAL A 174 -2.99 -10.81 -11.21
N GLN A 175 -2.25 -9.73 -11.44
CA GLN A 175 -1.99 -8.72 -10.41
C GLN A 175 -3.28 -8.03 -9.98
N THR A 176 -4.19 -7.76 -10.93
CA THR A 176 -5.50 -7.18 -10.64
C THR A 176 -6.37 -8.14 -9.84
N ASP A 177 -6.49 -9.40 -10.26
CA ASP A 177 -7.27 -10.42 -9.56
C ASP A 177 -6.77 -10.61 -8.12
N THR A 178 -5.45 -10.64 -7.95
CA THR A 178 -4.81 -10.75 -6.63
C THR A 178 -5.17 -9.56 -5.75
N TYR A 179 -5.19 -8.34 -6.29
CA TYR A 179 -5.54 -7.15 -5.54
C TYR A 179 -7.04 -7.05 -5.27
N VAL A 180 -7.90 -7.40 -6.22
CA VAL A 180 -9.36 -7.47 -6.05
C VAL A 180 -9.72 -8.46 -4.93
N ALA A 181 -9.03 -9.61 -4.86
CA ALA A 181 -9.19 -10.54 -3.74
C ALA A 181 -8.81 -9.90 -2.39
N LEU A 182 -7.70 -9.16 -2.33
CA LEU A 182 -7.31 -8.39 -1.14
C LEU A 182 -8.37 -7.35 -0.77
N LEU A 183 -8.96 -6.65 -1.74
CA LEU A 183 -10.05 -5.71 -1.50
C LEU A 183 -11.30 -6.42 -0.97
N GLY A 184 -11.56 -7.66 -1.38
CA GLY A 184 -12.61 -8.50 -0.82
C GLY A 184 -12.41 -8.75 0.68
N ASP A 185 -11.18 -9.04 1.10
CA ASP A 185 -10.83 -9.16 2.52
C ASP A 185 -11.02 -7.81 3.25
N VAL A 186 -10.57 -6.71 2.64
CA VAL A 186 -10.76 -5.36 3.18
C VAL A 186 -12.24 -5.05 3.40
N ARG A 187 -13.10 -5.40 2.44
CA ARG A 187 -14.55 -5.23 2.59
C ARG A 187 -15.08 -5.99 3.81
N GLY A 188 -14.71 -7.26 3.97
CA GLY A 188 -15.11 -8.05 5.13
C GLY A 188 -14.71 -7.38 6.45
N GLU A 189 -13.49 -6.87 6.52
CA GLU A 189 -12.95 -6.20 7.71
C GLU A 189 -13.60 -4.84 7.98
N VAL A 190 -13.87 -4.05 6.95
CA VAL A 190 -14.60 -2.77 7.07
C VAL A 190 -16.01 -3.02 7.60
N MET A 191 -16.72 -4.02 7.05
CA MET A 191 -18.06 -4.39 7.52
C MET A 191 -18.06 -4.89 8.96
N ARG A 192 -17.03 -5.66 9.35
CA ARG A 192 -16.84 -6.11 10.74
C ARG A 192 -16.57 -4.96 11.71
N LEU A 193 -15.69 -4.03 11.34
CA LEU A 193 -15.28 -2.93 12.19
C LEU A 193 -16.31 -1.82 12.30
N PHE A 194 -17.20 -1.68 11.31
CA PHE A 194 -18.17 -0.59 11.21
C PHE A 194 -19.59 -1.07 10.90
N PRO A 195 -20.14 -2.06 11.64
CA PRO A 195 -21.36 -2.78 11.23
C PRO A 195 -22.64 -1.93 11.20
N ALA A 196 -22.65 -0.80 11.90
CA ALA A 196 -23.79 0.11 11.98
C ALA A 196 -23.42 1.57 11.62
N MET A 197 -22.27 1.79 10.98
CA MET A 197 -21.80 3.13 10.61
C MET A 197 -21.71 3.27 9.09
N PRO A 198 -21.86 4.48 8.54
CA PRO A 198 -21.58 4.74 7.13
C PRO A 198 -20.15 4.33 6.77
N ILE A 199 -19.99 3.67 5.62
CA ILE A 199 -18.67 3.33 5.08
C ILE A 199 -18.20 4.48 4.21
N THR A 200 -17.24 5.25 4.73
CA THR A 200 -16.65 6.40 4.04
C THR A 200 -15.40 5.99 3.26
N ALA A 201 -15.04 6.77 2.23
CA ALA A 201 -13.78 6.60 1.50
C ALA A 201 -12.55 6.62 2.44
N ARG A 202 -12.61 7.39 3.54
CA ARG A 202 -11.57 7.46 4.56
C ARG A 202 -11.38 6.11 5.27
N LYS A 203 -12.46 5.49 5.73
CA LYS A 203 -12.43 4.14 6.36
C LYS A 203 -11.86 3.10 5.40
N VAL A 204 -12.25 3.15 4.13
CA VAL A 204 -11.81 2.20 3.11
C VAL A 204 -10.32 2.38 2.81
N ARG A 205 -9.84 3.62 2.58
CA ARG A 205 -8.41 3.90 2.36
C ARG A 205 -7.56 3.49 3.57
N TRP A 206 -8.03 3.79 4.78
CA TRP A 206 -7.38 3.36 6.02
C TRP A 206 -7.29 1.84 6.12
N ALA A 207 -8.36 1.13 5.74
CA ALA A 207 -8.40 -0.32 5.80
C ALA A 207 -7.51 -0.97 4.75
N ILE A 208 -7.47 -0.44 3.53
CA ILE A 208 -6.53 -0.89 2.48
C ILE A 208 -5.10 -0.76 2.98
N ASP A 209 -4.66 0.41 3.46
CA ASP A 209 -3.28 0.59 3.95
C ASP A 209 -2.99 -0.35 5.14
N THR A 210 -3.95 -0.54 6.05
CA THR A 210 -3.81 -1.49 7.17
C THR A 210 -3.63 -2.93 6.70
N ARG A 211 -4.41 -3.39 5.72
CA ARG A 211 -4.31 -4.75 5.18
C ARG A 211 -2.99 -4.94 4.42
N VAL A 212 -2.62 -3.99 3.57
CA VAL A 212 -1.37 -4.04 2.79
C VAL A 212 -0.15 -4.04 3.72
N GLN A 213 -0.09 -3.13 4.68
CA GLN A 213 1.11 -2.90 5.48
C GLN A 213 1.22 -3.82 6.71
N GLN A 214 0.10 -4.24 7.31
CA GLN A 214 0.11 -5.00 8.57
C GLN A 214 -0.67 -6.30 8.55
N LYS A 215 -1.32 -6.64 7.42
CA LYS A 215 -2.08 -7.88 7.20
C LYS A 215 -3.30 -8.11 8.09
N SER A 216 -3.37 -7.55 9.29
CA SER A 216 -4.48 -7.77 10.23
C SER A 216 -4.94 -6.50 10.92
N PHE A 217 -6.23 -6.52 11.25
CA PHE A 217 -6.97 -5.46 11.93
C PHE A 217 -7.12 -5.73 13.43
N PRO A 218 -7.57 -4.75 14.24
CA PRO A 218 -7.83 -4.99 15.66
C PRO A 218 -8.94 -6.05 15.83
N LYS A 219 -8.82 -6.84 16.90
CA LYS A 219 -9.86 -7.80 17.29
C LYS A 219 -11.11 -7.08 17.80
N ASP A 220 -12.27 -7.71 17.68
CA ASP A 220 -13.56 -7.12 18.10
C ASP A 220 -13.56 -6.67 19.56
N GLU A 221 -12.99 -7.48 20.46
CA GLU A 221 -12.87 -7.15 21.88
C GLU A 221 -12.05 -5.89 22.14
N ASP A 222 -10.99 -5.67 21.36
CA ASP A 222 -10.12 -4.50 21.50
C ASP A 222 -10.81 -3.24 20.99
N VAL A 223 -11.53 -3.35 19.87
CA VAL A 223 -12.31 -2.28 19.26
C VAL A 223 -13.44 -1.86 20.20
N ALA A 224 -14.23 -2.82 20.67
CA ALA A 224 -15.34 -2.58 21.59
C ALA A 224 -14.85 -1.92 22.89
N ARG A 225 -13.75 -2.43 23.47
CA ARG A 225 -13.16 -1.86 24.68
C ARG A 225 -12.68 -0.42 24.48
N VAL A 226 -12.05 -0.11 23.34
CA VAL A 226 -11.63 1.27 23.05
C VAL A 226 -12.83 2.18 22.84
N ARG A 227 -13.81 1.79 22.03
CA ARG A 227 -15.00 2.61 21.79
C ARG A 227 -15.82 2.86 23.04
N ALA A 228 -15.97 1.87 23.92
CA ALA A 228 -16.63 2.04 25.22
C ALA A 228 -15.92 3.06 26.13
N LYS A 229 -14.57 3.09 26.09
CA LYS A 229 -13.80 4.13 26.79
C LYS A 229 -14.06 5.51 26.16
N LEU A 230 -14.03 5.63 24.84
CA LEU A 230 -14.25 6.90 24.15
C LEU A 230 -15.65 7.47 24.36
N SER A 231 -16.68 6.61 24.39
CA SER A 231 -18.06 7.04 24.62
C SER A 231 -18.27 7.64 26.01
N GLY A 232 -17.49 7.20 27.01
CA GLY A 232 -17.53 7.74 28.38
C GLY A 232 -16.69 9.01 28.59
N MET A 233 -15.88 9.41 27.60
CA MET A 233 -14.97 10.57 27.73
C MET A 233 -15.63 11.87 27.28
N GLY A 234 -15.41 12.94 28.04
CA GLY A 234 -15.67 14.32 27.62
C GLY A 234 -14.68 14.81 26.55
N GLU A 235 -14.97 15.94 25.92
CA GLU A 235 -14.17 16.49 24.82
C GLU A 235 -12.72 16.80 25.22
N ASP A 236 -12.51 17.42 26.39
CA ASP A 236 -11.16 17.73 26.89
C ASP A 236 -10.32 16.48 27.13
N GLU A 237 -10.95 15.42 27.66
CA GLU A 237 -10.26 14.14 27.85
C GLU A 237 -9.91 13.51 26.50
N ARG A 238 -10.83 13.51 25.52
CA ARG A 238 -10.55 13.03 24.16
C ARG A 238 -9.37 13.77 23.52
N ARG A 239 -9.35 15.10 23.66
CA ARG A 239 -8.24 15.95 23.19
C ARG A 239 -6.93 15.57 23.86
N ALA A 240 -6.93 15.39 25.19
CA ALA A 240 -5.75 14.94 25.92
C ALA A 240 -5.26 13.55 25.46
N ARG A 241 -6.16 12.62 25.14
CA ARG A 241 -5.77 11.30 24.58
C ARG A 241 -5.14 11.40 23.19
N LEU A 242 -5.61 12.32 22.35
CA LEU A 242 -5.00 12.59 21.04
C LEU A 242 -3.59 13.17 21.18
N HIS A 243 -3.38 14.13 22.08
CA HIS A 243 -2.03 14.63 22.37
C HIS A 243 -1.11 13.54 22.90
N ALA A 244 -1.59 12.66 23.78
CA ALA A 244 -0.80 11.55 24.29
C ALA A 244 -0.36 10.57 23.17
N MET A 245 -1.22 10.32 22.18
CA MET A 245 -0.83 9.54 20.99
C MET A 245 0.21 10.27 20.13
N LEU A 246 0.08 11.59 20.01
CA LEU A 246 1.05 12.41 19.27
C LEU A 246 2.42 12.45 19.95
N ASP A 247 2.44 12.52 21.28
CA ASP A 247 3.67 12.46 22.08
C ASP A 247 4.32 11.08 22.01
N TRP A 248 3.53 10.00 22.03
CA TRP A 248 4.03 8.65 21.76
C TRP A 248 4.68 8.55 20.38
N TYR A 249 4.02 9.06 19.34
CA TYR A 249 4.56 9.09 17.99
C TYR A 249 5.86 9.90 17.91
N ARG A 250 5.89 11.10 18.52
CA ARG A 250 7.08 11.95 18.59
C ARG A 250 8.24 11.23 19.27
N GLY A 251 7.99 10.63 20.44
CA GLY A 251 9.01 9.92 21.21
C GLY A 251 9.60 8.74 20.43
N LEU A 252 8.76 7.94 19.78
CA LEU A 252 9.24 6.85 18.92
C LEU A 252 10.04 7.40 17.74
N ALA A 253 9.52 8.37 16.99
CA ALA A 253 10.16 8.90 15.79
C ALA A 253 11.55 9.53 16.04
N GLN A 254 11.83 9.92 17.29
CA GLN A 254 13.14 10.42 17.73
C GLN A 254 14.08 9.34 18.27
N SER A 255 13.60 8.10 18.47
CA SER A 255 14.44 7.01 18.92
C SER A 255 15.42 6.55 17.82
N ALA A 256 16.55 5.98 18.24
CA ALA A 256 17.65 5.63 17.33
C ALA A 256 17.31 4.52 16.32
N ASP A 257 16.37 3.62 16.67
CA ASP A 257 15.99 2.47 15.85
C ASP A 257 14.57 2.66 15.27
N GLN A 258 14.41 3.69 14.44
CA GLN A 258 13.23 3.91 13.61
C GLN A 258 13.62 4.30 12.18
N ASP A 259 12.87 3.78 11.23
CA ASP A 259 13.07 4.04 9.81
C ASP A 259 11.86 4.70 9.17
N GLY A 260 12.09 5.41 8.07
CA GLY A 260 11.04 5.92 7.18
C GLY A 260 10.25 7.13 7.69
N VAL A 261 10.58 7.69 8.85
CA VAL A 261 9.88 8.88 9.42
C VAL A 261 10.75 10.10 9.65
N SER A 262 12.07 10.01 9.44
CA SER A 262 13.04 11.04 9.83
C SER A 262 12.78 12.41 9.18
N GLN A 263 12.25 12.43 7.95
CA GLN A 263 11.93 13.64 7.20
C GLN A 263 10.52 14.18 7.48
N ASP A 264 9.68 13.40 8.14
CA ASP A 264 8.23 13.61 8.20
C ASP A 264 7.73 14.00 9.59
N TRP A 265 8.35 13.45 10.63
CA TRP A 265 7.76 13.45 11.98
C TRP A 265 7.56 14.85 12.56
N ALA A 266 8.52 15.76 12.34
CA ALA A 266 8.43 17.11 12.90
C ALA A 266 7.24 17.87 12.30
N TRP A 267 7.03 17.74 10.99
CA TRP A 267 5.88 18.32 10.30
C TRP A 267 4.57 17.73 10.82
N ASN A 268 4.50 16.40 10.92
CA ASN A 268 3.33 15.68 11.41
C ASN A 268 2.93 16.13 12.81
N VAL A 269 3.91 16.20 13.72
CA VAL A 269 3.71 16.67 15.08
C VAL A 269 3.11 18.07 15.11
N THR A 270 3.69 19.02 14.38
CA THR A 270 3.17 20.39 14.34
C THR A 270 1.77 20.44 13.73
N ARG A 271 1.57 19.74 12.60
CA ARG A 271 0.32 19.79 11.86
C ARG A 271 -0.84 19.14 12.60
N TRP A 272 -0.64 17.94 13.11
CA TRP A 272 -1.66 17.20 13.84
C TRP A 272 -1.94 17.84 15.19
N GLY A 273 -0.93 18.38 15.87
CA GLY A 273 -1.12 19.19 17.07
C GLY A 273 -2.09 20.35 16.82
N CYS A 274 -1.88 21.11 15.74
CA CYS A 274 -2.77 22.20 15.35
C CYS A 274 -4.22 21.74 15.11
N LEU A 275 -4.43 20.60 14.43
CA LEU A 275 -5.78 20.06 14.20
C LEU A 275 -6.46 19.66 15.51
N ILE A 276 -5.72 19.08 16.45
CA ILE A 276 -6.21 18.74 17.79
C ILE A 276 -6.58 20.02 18.56
N ASP A 277 -5.68 21.00 18.60
CA ASP A 277 -5.84 22.24 19.36
C ASP A 277 -7.03 23.07 18.87
N THR A 278 -7.28 23.06 17.56
CA THR A 278 -8.35 23.82 16.90
C THR A 278 -9.66 23.05 16.78
N GLY A 279 -9.75 21.82 17.31
CA GLY A 279 -10.97 21.02 17.28
C GLY A 279 -11.40 20.57 15.88
N GLN A 280 -10.45 20.44 14.94
CA GLN A 280 -10.72 20.02 13.55
C GLN A 280 -10.73 18.49 13.36
N ILE A 281 -10.81 17.72 14.44
CA ILE A 281 -10.86 16.26 14.40
C ILE A 281 -12.29 15.81 14.60
N ASP A 282 -12.89 15.25 13.55
CA ASP A 282 -14.25 14.71 13.57
C ASP A 282 -14.34 13.37 14.33
N PRO A 283 -15.55 12.89 14.70
CA PRO A 283 -15.72 11.64 15.43
C PRO A 283 -15.17 10.39 14.72
N GLU A 284 -15.22 10.35 13.39
CA GLU A 284 -14.66 9.24 12.61
C GLU A 284 -13.13 9.27 12.66
N GLN A 285 -12.53 10.46 12.56
CA GLN A 285 -11.08 10.63 12.69
C GLN A 285 -10.59 10.24 14.07
N LEU A 286 -11.32 10.60 15.13
CA LEU A 286 -11.02 10.17 16.49
C LEU A 286 -11.00 8.63 16.59
N ASP A 287 -12.07 7.95 16.16
CA ASP A 287 -12.16 6.49 16.19
C ASP A 287 -11.01 5.84 15.40
N LEU A 288 -10.80 6.27 14.15
CA LEU A 288 -9.77 5.72 13.28
C LEU A 288 -8.34 5.98 13.81
N LEU A 289 -8.05 7.13 14.44
CA LEU A 289 -6.75 7.37 15.07
C LEU A 289 -6.51 6.41 16.22
N HIS A 290 -7.52 6.13 17.04
CA HIS A 290 -7.41 5.14 18.11
C HIS A 290 -7.22 3.71 17.57
N LEU A 291 -7.93 3.32 16.51
CA LEU A 291 -7.71 2.03 15.86
C LEU A 291 -6.31 1.94 15.20
N THR A 292 -5.86 3.04 14.59
CA THR A 292 -4.50 3.16 14.03
C THR A 292 -3.45 2.99 15.11
N PHE A 293 -3.62 3.64 16.26
CA PHE A 293 -2.73 3.51 17.41
C PHE A 293 -2.70 2.08 17.94
N LEU A 294 -3.88 1.44 18.13
CA LEU A 294 -3.98 0.05 18.56
C LEU A 294 -3.17 -0.90 17.69
N ARG A 295 -3.21 -0.73 16.36
CA ARG A 295 -2.44 -1.56 15.44
C ARG A 295 -0.98 -1.21 15.40
N SER A 296 -0.65 0.08 15.33
CA SER A 296 0.72 0.54 15.18
C SER A 296 1.58 0.16 16.38
N ARG A 297 1.06 0.28 17.61
CA ARG A 297 1.80 -0.11 18.83
C ARG A 297 2.08 -1.62 18.95
N THR A 298 1.40 -2.44 18.14
CA THR A 298 1.58 -3.90 18.07
C THR A 298 2.35 -4.34 16.82
N ALA A 299 2.86 -3.41 16.03
CA ALA A 299 3.76 -3.75 14.93
C ALA A 299 5.09 -4.22 15.55
N THR A 300 5.32 -5.53 15.56
CA THR A 300 6.50 -6.15 16.20
C THR A 300 7.62 -6.48 15.21
N GLY A 301 7.42 -6.26 13.91
CA GLY A 301 8.45 -6.47 12.89
C GLY A 301 9.72 -5.67 13.22
N ASN A 302 10.87 -6.36 13.23
CA ASN A 302 12.16 -5.82 13.68
C ASN A 302 12.06 -5.08 15.02
N SER A 303 11.47 -5.72 16.04
CA SER A 303 11.35 -5.18 17.39
C SER A 303 10.65 -3.82 17.50
N GLY A 304 9.77 -3.49 16.53
CA GLY A 304 9.02 -2.24 16.52
C GLY A 304 9.66 -1.09 15.75
N ARG A 305 10.71 -1.36 14.96
CA ARG A 305 11.39 -0.38 14.09
C ARG A 305 10.46 0.40 13.15
N TRP A 306 9.29 -0.17 12.83
CA TRP A 306 8.33 0.39 11.88
C TRP A 306 7.08 1.01 12.53
N GLN A 307 6.99 1.07 13.86
CA GLN A 307 5.78 1.51 14.56
C GLN A 307 5.40 2.97 14.23
N ALA A 308 6.37 3.89 14.25
CA ALA A 308 6.14 5.29 13.95
C ALA A 308 5.73 5.48 12.47
N LEU A 309 6.42 4.81 11.55
CA LEU A 309 6.08 4.85 10.11
C LEU A 309 4.66 4.37 9.89
N THR A 310 4.32 3.18 10.39
CA THR A 310 2.99 2.62 10.17
C THR A 310 1.89 3.46 10.81
N PHE A 311 2.15 4.10 11.95
CA PHE A 311 1.20 5.07 12.52
C PHE A 311 1.01 6.26 11.58
N SER A 312 2.11 6.88 11.15
CA SER A 312 2.07 8.13 10.38
C SER A 312 1.37 7.99 9.02
N ARG A 313 1.58 6.86 8.32
CA ARG A 313 0.90 6.54 7.05
C ARG A 313 -0.61 6.63 7.18
N ARG A 314 -1.15 6.00 8.22
CA ARG A 314 -2.60 5.92 8.46
C ARG A 314 -3.14 7.16 9.11
N ALA A 315 -2.41 7.77 10.03
CA ALA A 315 -2.80 9.06 10.60
C ALA A 315 -2.94 10.12 9.50
N LYS A 316 -2.04 10.15 8.50
CA LYS A 316 -2.17 11.02 7.32
C LYS A 316 -3.44 10.75 6.52
N ILE A 317 -3.78 9.48 6.26
CA ILE A 317 -5.05 9.11 5.58
C ILE A 317 -6.26 9.56 6.39
N VAL A 318 -6.24 9.32 7.70
CA VAL A 318 -7.35 9.65 8.60
C VAL A 318 -7.55 11.16 8.69
N LEU A 319 -6.48 11.91 8.91
CA LEU A 319 -6.53 13.35 9.10
C LEU A 319 -6.65 14.13 7.79
N GLY A 320 -6.36 13.50 6.63
CA GLY A 320 -6.25 14.20 5.35
C GLY A 320 -5.10 15.20 5.30
N ALA A 321 -4.24 15.20 6.33
CA ALA A 321 -3.11 16.10 6.47
C ALA A 321 -1.92 15.36 7.10
N GLY A 322 -0.71 15.67 6.64
CA GLY A 322 0.52 15.05 7.15
C GLY A 322 1.58 14.86 6.06
N SER A 323 2.73 14.34 6.48
CA SER A 323 3.92 14.04 5.69
C SER A 323 4.23 12.56 5.81
N VAL A 324 4.47 11.90 4.68
CA VAL A 324 4.95 10.51 4.59
C VAL A 324 5.90 10.45 3.41
N SER A 325 7.11 9.94 3.62
CA SER A 325 8.14 9.84 2.59
C SER A 325 8.45 11.20 1.94
N GLY A 326 8.40 12.28 2.72
CA GLY A 326 8.62 13.66 2.28
C GLY A 326 7.43 14.33 1.59
N VAL A 327 6.35 13.59 1.29
CA VAL A 327 5.16 14.14 0.63
C VAL A 327 4.19 14.69 1.66
N ARG A 328 3.98 16.01 1.62
CA ARG A 328 3.10 16.75 2.52
C ARG A 328 1.75 17.01 1.87
N ASP A 329 0.68 16.65 2.57
CA ASP A 329 -0.70 16.96 2.19
C ASP A 329 -1.40 17.70 3.32
N GLY A 330 -2.40 18.50 2.94
CA GLY A 330 -3.31 19.17 3.88
C GLY A 330 -2.67 20.31 4.69
N GLU A 331 -3.53 21.22 5.12
CA GLU A 331 -3.17 22.35 5.97
C GLU A 331 -4.11 22.40 7.17
N CYS A 332 -3.63 22.95 8.28
CA CYS A 332 -4.41 23.34 9.44
C CYS A 332 -4.61 24.84 9.35
N VAL A 333 -5.80 25.27 8.94
CA VAL A 333 -6.15 26.69 8.85
C VAL A 333 -6.83 27.08 10.15
N ARG A 334 -6.22 28.00 10.91
CA ARG A 334 -6.83 28.53 12.14
C ARG A 334 -8.05 29.37 11.76
N GLY A 335 -9.23 28.97 12.22
CA GLY A 335 -10.48 29.72 12.03
C GLY A 335 -11.43 29.19 10.95
N ALA A 336 -11.09 28.10 10.25
CA ALA A 336 -12.06 27.39 9.41
C ALA A 336 -12.89 26.43 10.30
N PRO A 337 -14.24 26.44 10.22
CA PRO A 337 -15.04 25.42 10.88
C PRO A 337 -14.68 24.04 10.32
N ALA A 338 -14.75 23.00 11.17
CA ALA A 338 -14.52 21.62 10.76
C ALA A 338 -15.44 21.30 9.56
N GLN A 339 -14.85 21.11 8.38
CA GLN A 339 -15.61 20.71 7.20
C GLN A 339 -16.12 19.28 7.43
N ALA A 340 -17.42 19.14 7.69
CA ALA A 340 -18.11 17.90 7.44
C ALA A 340 -17.86 17.53 5.97
N GLY A 341 -17.39 16.30 5.74
CA GLY A 341 -16.83 15.82 4.48
C GLY A 341 -17.46 16.45 3.24
N ALA A 342 -16.68 17.28 2.55
CA ALA A 342 -17.06 17.82 1.27
C ALA A 342 -16.89 16.72 0.20
N ASP A 343 -17.99 16.05 -0.11
CA ASP A 343 -18.24 15.61 -1.49
C ASP A 343 -18.01 16.82 -2.40
N SER A 344 -17.13 16.66 -3.38
CA SER A 344 -16.93 17.63 -4.47
C SER A 344 -17.72 17.20 -5.71
N PRO A 345 -18.10 18.15 -6.57
CA PRO A 345 -19.51 18.41 -6.85
C PRO A 345 -20.02 17.80 -8.16
N GLU A 346 -21.35 17.76 -8.23
CA GLU A 346 -22.18 17.65 -9.43
C GLU A 346 -21.51 18.25 -10.69
N ARG A 347 -21.34 17.42 -11.71
CA ARG A 347 -21.31 17.91 -13.09
C ARG A 347 -22.76 18.09 -13.54
N ARG A 348 -23.17 19.34 -13.76
CA ARG A 348 -24.36 19.64 -14.56
C ARG A 348 -24.12 19.20 -16.02
N PRO A 349 -25.16 18.72 -16.71
CA PRO A 349 -25.06 18.29 -18.10
C PRO A 349 -24.99 19.50 -19.04
N SER A 350 -24.24 19.33 -20.13
CA SER A 350 -24.38 20.06 -21.38
C SER A 350 -24.38 19.04 -22.50
#